data_AF-A0AAE0Q9M7-F1
#
_entry.id   AF-A0AAE0Q9M7-F1
#
_cell.length_a   1.000
_cell.length_b   1.000
_cell.length_c   1.000
_cell.angle_alpha   90.00
_cell.angle_beta   90.00
_cell.angle_gamma   90.00
#
_symmetry.space_group_name_H-M   'P 1'
#
loop_
_entity.id
_entity.type
_entity.pdbx_description
1 polymer ?
#
loop_
_entity_poly.entity_id
_entity_poly.type
_entity_poly.pdbx_seq_one_letter_code
_entity_poly.pdbx_strand_id
1 'polypeptide(L)'
;MNPNSVPLVVSGLAEIVCPIPECSGYLAESVVLAHLASENVAKYKYFLELGRLDSGTKTCPKCSLFTSLKGRAQPTQNKDEPKYKIQCSKCELVWCFRCHAPWHDGLKCREYRKGDKLLRNWASIIEHGQRNAQKCPRCKVHIQRVDGCDHMTCRQCNTNFCYRCGEKYRQLRFFGDHTSNLSVFGCKYRYLPEKPHLRRFIRGSVCAGKVLVAPVLIVLVVVIGALALVIGLVAFPIYYICKKNKHPNGMGRWLC
;
A
#
# COMPACT_ATOMS: atom_id res chain seq x y z
N MET A 1 -24.89 4.24 29.56
CA MET A 1 -24.03 3.80 28.44
C MET A 1 -22.64 4.36 28.66
N ASN A 2 -21.72 3.58 29.23
CA ASN A 2 -20.35 4.00 29.53
C ASN A 2 -19.40 3.38 28.47
N PRO A 3 -18.68 4.18 27.66
CA PRO A 3 -17.96 3.70 26.47
C PRO A 3 -16.59 3.05 26.75
N ASN A 4 -16.34 2.53 27.95
CA ASN A 4 -14.99 2.15 28.38
C ASN A 4 -14.75 0.67 28.71
N SER A 5 -15.62 -0.27 28.32
CA SER A 5 -15.30 -1.71 28.42
C SER A 5 -14.46 -2.16 27.22
N VAL A 6 -13.24 -1.62 27.13
CA VAL A 6 -12.19 -2.19 26.28
C VAL A 6 -11.89 -3.60 26.79
N PRO A 7 -11.92 -4.65 25.95
CA PRO A 7 -11.48 -5.97 26.37
C PRO A 7 -10.00 -5.86 26.77
N LEU A 8 -9.75 -5.99 28.07
CA LEU A 8 -8.43 -6.14 28.65
C LEU A 8 -7.88 -7.48 28.16
N VAL A 9 -7.17 -7.46 27.03
CA VAL A 9 -6.27 -8.55 26.63
C VAL A 9 -5.05 -8.49 27.54
N VAL A 10 -5.26 -8.83 28.81
CA VAL A 10 -4.21 -9.04 29.79
C VAL A 10 -3.85 -10.52 29.71
N SER A 11 -2.66 -10.80 29.20
CA SER A 11 -2.01 -12.10 29.35
C SER A 11 -2.65 -13.28 28.59
N GLY A 12 -2.78 -13.19 27.27
CA GLY A 12 -2.76 -14.36 26.38
C GLY A 12 -3.90 -15.39 26.51
N LEU A 13 -4.87 -15.21 27.41
CA LEU A 13 -6.04 -16.07 27.53
C LEU A 13 -7.22 -15.37 26.85
N ALA A 14 -7.82 -16.04 25.86
CA ALA A 14 -9.00 -15.56 25.14
C ALA A 14 -10.29 -15.79 25.96
N GLU A 15 -10.28 -15.38 27.23
CA GLU A 15 -11.44 -15.46 28.12
C GLU A 15 -12.26 -14.17 27.99
N ILE A 16 -13.44 -14.27 27.38
CA ILE A 16 -14.35 -13.13 27.20
C ILE A 16 -15.27 -13.06 28.42
N VAL A 17 -15.11 -11.99 29.20
CA VAL A 17 -15.91 -11.73 30.41
C VAL A 17 -17.30 -11.22 30.02
N CYS A 18 -18.31 -11.55 30.82
CA CYS A 18 -19.66 -11.02 30.68
C CYS A 18 -19.64 -9.48 30.71
N PRO A 19 -20.31 -8.78 29.77
CA PRO A 19 -20.34 -7.32 29.74
C PRO A 19 -21.23 -6.70 30.85
N ILE A 20 -21.90 -7.52 31.67
CA ILE A 20 -22.77 -7.05 32.76
C ILE A 20 -21.87 -6.72 33.97
N PRO A 21 -21.91 -5.49 34.49
CA PRO A 21 -20.98 -5.03 35.53
C PRO A 21 -21.07 -5.80 36.87
N GLU A 22 -22.18 -6.50 37.11
CA GLU A 22 -22.43 -7.31 38.32
C GLU A 22 -22.17 -8.81 38.09
N CYS A 23 -21.75 -9.20 36.89
CA CYS A 23 -21.49 -10.59 36.54
C CYS A 23 -19.99 -10.83 36.30
N SER A 24 -19.38 -11.69 37.11
CA SER A 24 -18.01 -12.18 36.90
C SER A 24 -17.95 -13.44 36.02
N GLY A 25 -19.06 -13.80 35.36
CA GLY A 25 -19.15 -14.98 34.51
C GLY A 25 -18.38 -14.82 33.20
N TYR A 26 -18.00 -15.96 32.62
CA TYR A 26 -17.34 -16.04 31.33
C TYR A 26 -18.33 -16.47 30.24
N LEU A 27 -18.18 -15.92 29.04
CA LEU A 27 -18.96 -16.33 27.88
C LEU A 27 -18.39 -17.64 27.31
N ALA A 28 -19.27 -18.63 27.15
CA ALA A 28 -18.92 -19.90 26.52
C ALA A 28 -18.56 -19.69 25.03
N GLU A 29 -17.60 -20.47 24.54
CA GLU A 29 -17.10 -20.42 23.14
C GLU A 29 -18.26 -20.51 22.12
N SER A 30 -19.25 -21.35 22.39
CA SER A 30 -20.43 -21.53 21.53
C SER A 30 -21.27 -20.27 21.38
N VAL A 31 -21.49 -19.52 22.46
CA VAL A 31 -22.27 -18.27 22.46
C VAL A 31 -21.53 -17.19 21.68
N VAL A 32 -20.21 -17.14 21.87
CA VAL A 32 -19.31 -16.22 21.15
C VAL A 32 -19.34 -16.52 19.65
N LEU A 33 -19.14 -17.78 19.25
CA LEU A 33 -19.19 -18.19 17.85
C LEU A 33 -20.55 -17.98 17.19
N ALA A 34 -21.65 -18.14 17.93
CA ALA A 34 -23.00 -17.94 17.41
C ALA A 34 -23.32 -16.46 17.09
N HIS A 35 -22.72 -15.51 17.81
CA HIS A 35 -22.99 -14.08 17.65
C HIS A 35 -21.88 -13.33 16.89
N LEU A 36 -20.80 -14.01 16.51
CA LEU A 36 -19.72 -13.42 15.73
C LEU A 36 -20.01 -13.48 14.23
N ALA A 37 -19.77 -12.37 13.53
CA ALA A 37 -19.74 -12.35 12.07
C ALA A 37 -18.67 -13.32 11.52
N SER A 38 -18.93 -13.95 10.37
CA SER A 38 -18.08 -14.96 9.74
C SER A 38 -16.62 -14.52 9.55
N GLU A 39 -16.39 -13.24 9.22
CA GLU A 39 -15.06 -12.64 9.09
C GLU A 39 -14.24 -12.67 10.38
N ASN A 40 -14.92 -12.56 11.54
CA ASN A 40 -14.29 -12.47 12.84
C ASN A 40 -14.16 -13.83 13.53
N VAL A 41 -14.87 -14.86 13.08
CA VAL A 41 -14.76 -16.24 13.60
C VAL A 41 -13.34 -16.78 13.40
N ALA A 42 -12.75 -16.58 12.23
CA ALA A 42 -11.38 -17.01 11.95
C ALA A 42 -10.37 -16.34 12.89
N LYS A 43 -10.58 -15.05 13.16
CA LYS A 43 -9.75 -14.25 14.08
C LYS A 43 -9.89 -14.73 15.53
N TYR A 44 -11.11 -15.04 15.97
CA TYR A 44 -11.37 -15.57 17.30
C TYR A 44 -10.71 -16.94 17.52
N LYS A 45 -10.89 -17.88 16.58
CA LYS A 45 -10.22 -19.20 16.63
C LYS A 45 -8.70 -19.09 16.65
N TYR A 46 -8.14 -18.19 15.83
CA TYR A 46 -6.70 -17.92 15.83
C TYR A 46 -6.19 -17.44 17.19
N PHE A 47 -6.92 -16.55 17.89
CA PHE A 47 -6.53 -16.10 19.23
C PHE A 47 -6.69 -17.18 20.31
N LEU A 48 -7.73 -18.02 20.22
CA LEU A 48 -7.88 -19.18 21.09
C LEU A 48 -6.70 -20.15 20.94
N GLU A 49 -6.31 -20.46 19.70
CA GLU A 49 -5.14 -21.30 19.45
C GLU A 49 -3.87 -20.66 19.96
N LEU A 50 -3.65 -19.36 19.72
CA LEU A 50 -2.51 -18.64 20.28
C LEU A 50 -2.45 -18.68 21.81
N GLY A 51 -3.60 -18.63 22.49
CA GLY A 51 -3.68 -18.71 23.95
C GLY A 51 -3.47 -20.12 24.51
N ARG A 52 -3.72 -21.15 23.70
CA ARG A 52 -3.41 -22.55 24.03
C ARG A 52 -1.93 -22.90 23.84
N LEU A 53 -1.15 -22.05 23.17
CA LEU A 53 0.28 -22.28 22.99
C LEU A 53 1.03 -21.98 24.29
N ASP A 54 1.85 -22.95 24.72
CA ASP A 54 2.78 -22.77 25.83
C ASP A 54 3.65 -21.51 25.65
N SER A 55 4.09 -20.92 26.77
CA SER A 55 5.09 -19.83 26.79
C SER A 55 6.40 -20.13 26.02
N GLY A 56 6.65 -21.40 25.72
CA GLY A 56 7.75 -21.90 24.90
C GLY A 56 7.50 -21.96 23.38
N THR A 57 6.32 -21.58 22.90
CA THR A 57 5.98 -21.59 21.46
C THR A 57 5.61 -20.19 21.00
N LYS A 58 6.26 -19.71 19.92
CA LYS A 58 6.03 -18.39 19.33
C LYS A 58 5.99 -18.48 17.82
N THR A 59 5.29 -17.55 17.17
CA THR A 59 5.22 -17.45 15.71
C THR A 59 6.41 -16.68 15.14
N CYS A 60 6.83 -16.97 13.91
CA CYS A 60 7.86 -16.21 13.23
C CYS A 60 7.36 -14.77 12.89
N PRO A 61 8.14 -13.70 13.16
CA PRO A 61 7.75 -12.31 12.85
C PRO A 61 7.42 -12.03 11.39
N LYS A 62 7.97 -12.83 10.46
CA LYS A 62 7.88 -12.59 9.01
C LYS A 62 6.83 -13.47 8.31
N CYS A 63 6.71 -14.73 8.70
CA CYS A 63 5.86 -15.71 8.01
C CYS A 63 4.82 -16.39 8.90
N SER A 64 4.73 -16.00 10.17
CA SER A 64 3.80 -16.52 11.17
C SER A 64 3.89 -18.04 11.42
N LEU A 65 4.96 -18.71 10.96
CA LEU A 65 5.20 -20.12 11.24
C LEU A 65 5.42 -20.34 12.74
N PHE A 66 4.72 -21.30 13.33
CA PHE A 66 4.91 -21.68 14.73
C PHE A 66 6.31 -22.27 14.94
N THR A 67 6.99 -21.83 15.99
CA THR A 67 8.31 -22.33 16.39
C THR A 67 8.32 -22.55 17.89
N SER A 68 8.68 -23.76 18.32
CA SER A 68 8.81 -24.11 19.73
C SER A 68 10.28 -24.19 20.15
N LEU A 69 10.61 -23.61 21.30
CA LEU A 69 11.95 -23.64 21.88
C LEU A 69 12.21 -24.95 22.66
N LYS A 70 11.16 -25.74 22.99
CA LYS A 70 11.26 -26.97 23.79
C LYS A 70 12.08 -28.09 23.13
N GLY A 71 12.34 -28.03 21.81
CA GLY A 71 13.01 -29.09 21.06
C GLY A 71 14.54 -28.98 20.90
N ARG A 72 15.19 -27.90 21.36
CA ARG A 72 16.66 -27.74 21.26
C ARG A 72 17.43 -28.08 22.55
N ALA A 73 16.76 -28.75 23.49
CA ALA A 73 17.41 -29.37 24.64
C ALA A 73 18.06 -30.72 24.28
N GLN A 74 18.64 -30.86 23.08
CA GLN A 74 19.69 -31.84 22.89
C GLN A 74 21.01 -31.13 23.26
N PRO A 75 21.75 -31.64 24.25
CA PRO A 75 22.94 -30.99 24.77
C PRO A 75 24.08 -31.12 23.75
N THR A 76 24.11 -30.26 22.73
CA THR A 76 25.36 -30.01 22.01
C THR A 76 26.25 -29.23 22.96
N GLN A 77 27.39 -29.84 23.32
CA GLN A 77 28.32 -29.46 24.39
C GLN A 77 29.06 -28.11 24.22
N ASN A 78 28.48 -27.12 23.54
CA ASN A 78 29.06 -25.78 23.41
C ASN A 78 28.28 -24.80 24.28
N LYS A 79 28.89 -24.38 25.39
CA LYS A 79 28.36 -23.40 26.37
C LYS A 79 28.13 -21.99 25.79
N ASP A 80 28.52 -21.75 24.54
CA ASP A 80 28.56 -20.42 23.92
C ASP A 80 27.45 -20.15 22.90
N GLU A 81 26.59 -21.13 22.58
CA GLU A 81 25.49 -20.90 21.64
C GLU A 81 24.33 -20.10 22.29
N PRO A 82 23.90 -18.97 21.70
CA PRO A 82 22.88 -18.13 22.29
C PRO A 82 21.52 -18.84 22.38
N LYS A 83 21.10 -19.14 23.62
CA LYS A 83 19.84 -19.84 23.99
C LYS A 83 18.56 -19.36 23.28
N TYR A 84 18.51 -18.13 22.79
CA TYR A 84 17.32 -17.51 22.20
C TYR A 84 17.43 -17.26 20.69
N LYS A 85 18.48 -17.74 20.01
CA LYS A 85 18.68 -17.61 18.55
C LYS A 85 17.89 -18.68 17.81
N ILE A 86 16.95 -18.26 16.98
CA ILE A 86 16.10 -19.14 16.18
C ILE A 86 16.21 -18.76 14.70
N GLN A 87 16.34 -19.74 13.83
CA GLN A 87 16.22 -19.58 12.38
C GLN A 87 14.91 -20.21 11.93
N CYS A 88 14.11 -19.46 11.17
CA CYS A 88 12.87 -19.97 10.61
C CYS A 88 13.15 -20.85 9.39
N SER A 89 12.59 -22.06 9.35
CA SER A 89 12.73 -22.99 8.19
C SER A 89 12.03 -22.51 6.92
N LYS A 90 10.96 -21.71 7.03
CA LYS A 90 10.18 -21.25 5.87
C LYS A 90 10.72 -19.98 5.22
N CYS A 91 11.25 -19.06 6.02
CA CYS A 91 11.63 -17.71 5.53
C CYS A 91 13.08 -17.32 5.83
N GLU A 92 13.85 -18.26 6.41
CA GLU A 92 15.27 -18.16 6.77
C GLU A 92 15.63 -16.98 7.67
N LEU A 93 14.62 -16.29 8.21
CA LEU A 93 14.83 -15.19 9.14
C LEU A 93 15.44 -15.75 10.44
N VAL A 94 16.57 -15.18 10.84
CA VAL A 94 17.16 -15.40 12.16
C VAL A 94 16.65 -14.31 13.11
N TRP A 95 16.00 -14.73 14.19
CA TRP A 95 15.32 -13.84 15.13
C TRP A 95 15.51 -14.29 16.57
N CYS A 96 15.33 -13.34 17.51
CA CYS A 96 15.44 -13.59 18.93
C CYS A 96 14.09 -13.99 19.52
N PHE A 97 14.02 -15.19 20.11
CA PHE A 97 12.79 -15.72 20.72
C PHE A 97 12.25 -14.81 21.84
N ARG A 98 13.11 -14.13 22.59
CA ARG A 98 12.71 -13.31 23.74
C ARG A 98 12.02 -12.01 23.32
N CYS A 99 12.64 -11.24 22.43
CA CYS A 99 12.17 -9.89 22.04
C CYS A 99 11.38 -9.84 20.74
N HIS A 100 11.31 -10.95 19.99
CA HIS A 100 10.58 -11.05 18.71
C HIS A 100 11.11 -10.10 17.63
N ALA A 101 12.40 -9.74 17.73
CA ALA A 101 13.11 -8.90 16.77
C ALA A 101 14.14 -9.73 15.97
N PRO A 102 14.68 -9.20 14.85
CA PRO A 102 15.84 -9.79 14.18
C PRO A 102 16.97 -10.09 15.17
N TRP A 103 17.75 -11.14 14.90
CA TRP A 103 18.84 -11.53 15.77
C TRP A 103 19.85 -10.39 15.93
N HIS A 104 20.19 -10.07 17.18
CA HIS A 104 21.07 -8.96 17.54
C HIS A 104 22.27 -9.52 18.31
N ASP A 105 23.36 -9.77 17.60
CA ASP A 105 24.58 -10.31 18.21
C ASP A 105 25.28 -9.27 19.08
N GLY A 106 25.82 -9.69 20.23
CA GLY A 106 26.52 -8.82 21.18
C GLY A 106 25.67 -7.77 21.91
N LEU A 107 24.35 -7.66 21.66
CA LEU A 107 23.46 -6.70 22.31
C LEU A 107 22.42 -7.38 23.19
N LYS A 108 22.10 -6.78 24.34
CA LYS A 108 20.96 -7.25 25.16
C LYS A 108 19.64 -6.79 24.54
N CYS A 109 18.57 -7.57 24.72
CA CYS A 109 17.24 -7.24 24.17
C CYS A 109 16.73 -5.84 24.58
N ARG A 110 17.09 -5.38 25.79
CA ARG A 110 16.71 -4.03 26.29
C ARG A 110 17.41 -2.93 25.50
N GLU A 111 18.69 -3.11 25.19
CA GLU A 111 19.51 -2.15 24.44
C GLU A 111 19.06 -2.08 22.99
N TYR A 112 18.81 -3.23 22.36
CA TYR A 112 18.27 -3.28 21.00
C TYR A 112 16.93 -2.52 20.90
N ARG A 113 16.00 -2.75 21.84
CA ARG A 113 14.71 -2.05 21.87
C ARG A 113 14.87 -0.54 22.09
N LYS A 114 15.82 -0.13 22.94
CA LYS A 114 16.13 1.29 23.15
C LYS A 114 16.69 1.92 21.87
N GLY A 115 17.62 1.24 21.20
CA GLY A 115 18.19 1.67 19.92
C GLY A 115 17.13 1.81 18.82
N ASP A 116 16.27 0.81 18.63
CA ASP A 116 15.18 0.88 17.64
C ASP A 116 14.22 2.05 17.91
N LYS A 117 13.90 2.31 19.20
CA LYS A 117 13.09 3.47 19.58
C LYS A 117 13.78 4.79 19.25
N LEU A 118 15.08 4.91 19.54
CA LEU A 118 15.87 6.11 19.22
C LEU A 118 15.95 6.34 17.71
N LEU A 119 16.19 5.29 16.92
CA LEU A 119 16.23 5.37 15.46
C LEU A 119 14.89 5.84 14.88
N ARG A 120 13.78 5.27 15.35
CA ARG A 120 12.43 5.67 14.92
C ARG A 120 12.11 7.11 15.28
N ASN A 121 12.50 7.53 16.49
CA ASN A 121 12.31 8.90 16.93
C ASN A 121 13.12 9.86 16.05
N TRP A 122 14.44 9.63 15.92
CA TRP A 122 15.31 10.42 15.07
C TRP A 122 14.81 10.51 13.63
N ALA A 123 14.41 9.39 13.03
CA ALA A 123 13.86 9.36 11.67
C ALA A 123 12.59 10.22 11.50
N SER A 124 11.81 10.39 12.57
CA SER A 124 10.57 11.18 12.57
C SER A 124 10.77 12.67 12.86
N ILE A 125 11.93 13.06 13.36
CA ILE A 125 12.28 14.48 13.60
C ILE A 125 12.22 15.22 12.26
N ILE A 126 11.66 16.43 12.32
CA ILE A 126 11.54 17.33 11.17
C ILE A 126 12.57 18.44 11.35
N GLU A 127 13.63 18.42 10.54
CA GLU A 127 14.62 19.48 10.44
C GLU A 127 14.39 20.25 9.13
N HIS A 128 14.43 21.58 9.18
CA HIS A 128 14.23 22.44 7.99
C HIS A 128 12.95 22.12 7.20
N GLY A 129 11.89 21.68 7.89
CA GLY A 129 10.61 21.32 7.27
C GLY A 129 10.59 19.98 6.53
N GLN A 130 11.60 19.12 6.69
CA GLN A 130 11.67 17.76 6.13
C GLN A 130 12.06 16.73 7.20
N ARG A 131 11.59 15.49 7.06
CA ARG A 131 11.94 14.41 7.98
C ARG A 131 13.38 13.94 7.76
N ASN A 132 14.09 13.62 8.85
CA ASN A 132 15.46 13.13 8.79
C ASN A 132 15.59 11.83 7.98
N ALA A 133 14.63 10.91 8.08
CA ALA A 133 14.56 9.73 7.23
C ALA A 133 13.13 9.39 6.80
N GLN A 134 12.95 9.06 5.52
CA GLN A 134 11.67 8.69 4.95
C GLN A 134 11.54 7.18 4.80
N LYS A 135 10.35 6.63 5.11
CA LYS A 135 10.05 5.22 4.88
C LYS A 135 9.75 4.94 3.42
N CYS A 136 10.35 3.90 2.86
CA CYS A 136 9.95 3.39 1.55
C CYS A 136 8.47 2.96 1.58
N PRO A 137 7.62 3.36 0.60
CA PRO A 137 6.21 2.99 0.60
C PRO A 137 5.98 1.47 0.48
N ARG A 138 6.91 0.73 -0.15
CA ARG A 138 6.80 -0.71 -0.40
C ARG A 138 7.42 -1.55 0.73
N CYS A 139 8.73 -1.43 0.98
CA CYS A 139 9.41 -2.27 1.97
C CYS A 139 9.52 -1.64 3.38
N LYS A 140 9.06 -0.39 3.57
CA LYS A 140 9.07 0.34 4.85
C LYS A 140 10.45 0.57 5.49
N VAL A 141 11.55 0.27 4.80
CA VAL A 141 12.91 0.63 5.23
C VAL A 141 13.04 2.15 5.34
N HIS A 142 13.73 2.64 6.37
CA HIS A 142 14.06 4.05 6.51
C HIS A 142 15.23 4.37 5.59
N ILE A 143 15.06 5.41 4.77
CA ILE A 143 16.06 5.90 3.84
C ILE A 143 16.34 7.33 4.24
N GLN A 144 17.61 7.67 4.45
CA GLN A 144 18.05 9.03 4.65
C GLN A 144 18.48 9.62 3.30
N ARG A 145 18.14 10.89 3.08
CA ARG A 145 18.71 11.68 1.98
C ARG A 145 19.85 12.52 2.53
N VAL A 146 21.01 12.47 1.87
CA VAL A 146 22.16 13.33 2.19
C VAL A 146 21.96 14.69 1.52
N ASP A 147 21.78 14.71 0.19
CA ASP A 147 21.46 15.93 -0.56
C ASP A 147 20.83 15.61 -1.92
N GLY A 148 20.26 16.63 -2.57
CA GLY A 148 19.81 16.56 -3.96
C GLY A 148 18.30 16.38 -4.18
N CYS A 149 17.95 15.64 -5.25
CA CYS A 149 16.59 15.55 -5.78
C CYS A 149 15.60 14.82 -4.85
N ASP A 150 14.32 15.21 -4.91
CA ASP A 150 13.23 14.54 -4.17
C ASP A 150 12.88 13.15 -4.75
N HIS A 151 13.29 12.85 -5.98
CA HIS A 151 13.04 11.57 -6.63
C HIS A 151 14.07 10.53 -6.19
N MET A 152 13.66 9.60 -5.33
CA MET A 152 14.52 8.55 -4.80
C MET A 152 14.08 7.16 -5.23
N THR A 153 15.07 6.28 -5.43
CA THR A 153 14.85 4.86 -5.72
C THR A 153 15.31 4.03 -4.53
N CYS A 154 14.42 3.20 -3.98
CA CYS A 154 14.78 2.31 -2.89
C CYS A 154 15.73 1.20 -3.38
N ARG A 155 16.92 1.09 -2.78
CA ARG A 155 17.93 0.07 -3.14
C ARG A 155 17.49 -1.38 -2.90
N GLN A 156 16.56 -1.60 -1.96
CA GLN A 156 16.12 -2.95 -1.59
C GLN A 156 14.97 -3.47 -2.47
N CYS A 157 14.07 -2.60 -2.91
CA CYS A 157 12.86 -3.00 -3.65
C CYS A 157 12.68 -2.27 -4.99
N ASN A 158 13.70 -1.53 -5.43
CA ASN A 158 13.76 -0.76 -6.68
C ASN A 158 12.53 0.11 -6.96
N THR A 159 11.86 0.55 -5.89
CA THR A 159 10.65 1.37 -6.01
C THR A 159 11.02 2.84 -6.00
N ASN A 160 10.57 3.58 -7.02
CA ASN A 160 10.70 5.03 -7.10
C ASN A 160 9.64 5.72 -6.23
N PHE A 161 10.06 6.60 -5.33
CA PHE A 161 9.18 7.33 -4.42
C PHE A 161 9.71 8.74 -4.16
N CYS A 162 8.81 9.63 -3.79
CA CYS A 162 9.14 11.01 -3.46
C CYS A 162 9.56 11.09 -2.00
N TYR A 163 10.75 11.63 -1.73
CA TYR A 163 11.28 11.74 -0.37
C TYR A 163 10.43 12.65 0.51
N ARG A 164 9.90 13.74 -0.05
CA ARG A 164 9.15 14.74 0.73
C ARG A 164 7.82 14.24 1.27
N CYS A 165 7.08 13.48 0.46
CA CYS A 165 5.75 13.01 0.84
C CYS A 165 5.69 11.51 1.17
N GLY A 166 6.66 10.72 0.70
CA GLY A 166 6.70 9.27 0.93
C GLY A 166 5.84 8.46 -0.03
N GLU A 167 5.12 9.09 -0.94
CA GLU A 167 4.33 8.39 -1.95
C GLU A 167 5.19 7.83 -3.08
N LYS A 168 4.75 6.69 -3.62
CA LYS A 168 5.33 6.08 -4.82
C LYS A 168 5.05 6.97 -6.04
N TYR A 169 6.04 7.16 -6.89
CA TYR A 169 5.80 7.78 -8.21
C TYR A 169 4.90 6.86 -9.03
N ARG A 170 3.71 7.37 -9.38
CA ARG A 170 2.78 6.71 -10.30
C ARG A 170 2.75 7.54 -11.57
N GLN A 171 3.07 6.90 -12.69
CA GLN A 171 2.94 7.48 -14.01
C GLN A 171 1.51 7.21 -14.49
N LEU A 172 0.61 8.15 -14.22
CA LEU A 172 -0.76 8.10 -14.72
C LEU A 172 -0.96 9.27 -15.68
N ARG A 173 -0.98 8.97 -16.98
CA ARG A 173 -1.09 9.96 -18.07
C ARG A 173 -2.25 10.94 -17.86
N PHE A 174 -3.34 10.46 -17.25
CA PHE A 174 -4.53 11.25 -16.94
C PHE A 174 -4.36 12.18 -15.72
N PHE A 175 -3.78 11.69 -14.64
CA PHE A 175 -3.69 12.40 -13.36
C PHE A 175 -2.42 13.26 -13.19
N GLY A 176 -1.49 13.16 -14.15
CA GLY A 176 -0.28 13.97 -14.25
C GLY A 176 0.89 13.42 -13.43
N ASP A 177 2.04 14.08 -13.58
CA ASP A 177 3.27 13.75 -12.86
C ASP A 177 3.26 14.27 -11.43
N HIS A 178 3.86 13.49 -10.54
CA HIS A 178 3.93 13.82 -9.11
C HIS A 178 4.70 15.13 -8.78
N THR A 179 5.58 15.57 -9.68
CA THR A 179 6.38 16.80 -9.54
C THR A 179 5.61 18.07 -9.89
N SER A 180 4.52 17.96 -10.65
CA SER A 180 3.73 19.11 -11.09
C SER A 180 2.77 19.59 -10.00
N ASN A 181 2.63 20.91 -9.84
CA ASN A 181 1.82 21.50 -8.76
C ASN A 181 0.33 21.16 -8.85
N LEU A 182 -0.21 21.13 -10.07
CA LEU A 182 -1.63 20.91 -10.37
C LEU A 182 -1.98 19.44 -10.66
N SER A 183 -1.04 18.50 -10.50
CA SER A 183 -1.39 17.08 -10.57
C SER A 183 -2.31 16.69 -9.42
N VAL A 184 -3.31 15.87 -9.74
CA VAL A 184 -4.31 15.38 -8.78
C VAL A 184 -3.64 14.60 -7.64
N PHE A 185 -2.61 13.82 -7.98
CA PHE A 185 -1.80 13.03 -7.03
C PHE A 185 -0.38 13.61 -6.82
N GLY A 186 -0.24 14.93 -6.93
CA GLY A 186 1.04 15.62 -6.75
C GLY A 186 1.59 15.58 -5.33
N CYS A 187 2.87 15.91 -5.17
CA CYS A 187 3.50 16.01 -3.86
C CYS A 187 2.71 16.95 -2.94
N LYS A 188 2.36 16.48 -1.73
CA LYS A 188 1.68 17.29 -0.72
C LYS A 188 2.51 18.54 -0.43
N TYR A 189 3.78 18.38 -0.06
CA TYR A 189 4.63 19.46 0.46
C TYR A 189 5.11 20.50 -0.57
N ARG A 190 4.77 20.35 -1.86
CA ARG A 190 5.20 21.27 -2.93
C ARG A 190 4.18 22.38 -3.25
N TYR A 191 2.89 22.12 -3.07
CA TYR A 191 1.82 23.07 -3.41
C TYR A 191 0.99 23.43 -2.16
N LEU A 192 1.02 24.72 -1.78
CA LEU A 192 0.34 25.28 -0.59
C LEU A 192 0.50 24.43 0.69
N PRO A 193 1.74 24.22 1.21
CA PRO A 193 1.99 23.36 2.36
C PRO A 193 1.20 23.74 3.63
N GLU A 194 1.00 25.03 3.86
CA GLU A 194 0.28 25.60 5.02
C GLU A 194 -1.25 25.49 4.93
N LYS A 195 -1.82 25.38 3.72
CA LYS A 195 -3.28 25.42 3.49
C LYS A 195 -3.79 24.09 2.92
N PRO A 196 -4.03 23.05 3.76
CA PRO A 196 -4.42 21.73 3.28
C PRO A 196 -5.81 21.70 2.63
N HIS A 197 -6.75 22.50 3.13
CA HIS A 197 -8.12 22.56 2.59
C HIS A 197 -8.14 23.16 1.18
N LEU A 198 -7.47 24.29 0.97
CA LEU A 198 -7.37 24.93 -0.34
C LEU A 198 -6.66 24.04 -1.37
N ARG A 199 -5.61 23.34 -0.96
CA ARG A 199 -4.91 22.36 -1.81
C ARG A 199 -5.81 21.21 -2.25
N ARG A 200 -6.61 20.65 -1.32
CA ARG A 200 -7.57 19.59 -1.63
C ARG A 200 -8.67 20.10 -2.55
N PHE A 201 -9.18 21.29 -2.31
CA PHE A 201 -10.18 21.93 -3.16
C PHE A 201 -9.66 22.11 -4.59
N ILE A 202 -8.49 22.74 -4.77
CA ILE A 202 -7.90 23.00 -6.09
C ILE A 202 -7.63 21.69 -6.84
N ARG A 203 -7.02 20.69 -6.18
CA ARG A 203 -6.78 19.37 -6.81
C ARG A 203 -8.08 18.62 -7.13
N GLY A 204 -9.10 18.78 -6.28
CA GLY A 204 -10.44 18.26 -6.51
C GLY A 204 -11.06 18.87 -7.75
N SER A 205 -11.00 20.20 -7.90
CA SER A 205 -11.51 20.91 -9.08
C SER A 205 -10.78 20.53 -10.36
N VAL A 206 -9.45 20.38 -10.33
CA VAL A 206 -8.68 19.89 -11.49
C VAL A 206 -9.06 18.46 -11.87
N CYS A 207 -9.24 17.59 -10.86
CA CYS A 207 -9.69 16.21 -11.08
C CYS A 207 -11.10 16.18 -11.72
N ALA A 208 -12.05 16.92 -11.14
CA ALA A 208 -13.41 17.01 -11.65
C ALA A 208 -13.44 17.56 -13.08
N GLY A 209 -12.71 18.63 -13.35
CA GLY A 209 -12.60 19.19 -14.71
C GLY A 209 -12.09 18.18 -15.72
N LYS A 210 -11.02 17.43 -15.39
CA LYS A 210 -10.51 16.38 -16.29
C LYS A 210 -11.53 15.25 -16.51
N VAL A 211 -12.22 14.82 -15.45
CA VAL A 211 -13.21 13.74 -15.52
C VAL A 211 -14.43 14.15 -16.35
N LEU A 212 -14.84 15.42 -16.31
CA LEU A 212 -15.94 15.94 -17.13
C LEU A 212 -15.54 16.17 -18.59
N VAL A 213 -14.34 16.69 -18.84
CA VAL A 213 -13.87 17.02 -20.20
C VAL A 213 -13.49 15.77 -20.99
N ALA A 214 -12.92 14.74 -20.34
CA ALA A 214 -12.48 13.52 -21.01
C ALA A 214 -13.56 12.80 -21.83
N PRO A 215 -14.76 12.48 -21.30
CA PRO A 215 -15.80 11.82 -22.08
C PRO A 215 -16.31 12.70 -23.21
N VAL A 216 -16.41 14.02 -23.01
CA VAL A 216 -16.82 14.97 -24.05
C VAL A 216 -15.84 14.96 -25.21
N LEU A 217 -14.54 14.98 -24.94
CA LEU A 217 -13.51 14.86 -25.97
C LEU A 217 -13.57 13.52 -26.70
N ILE A 218 -13.80 12.43 -25.98
CA ILE A 218 -13.95 11.09 -26.59
C ILE A 218 -15.15 11.07 -27.53
N VAL A 219 -16.30 11.59 -27.12
CA VAL A 219 -17.50 11.67 -27.96
C VAL A 219 -17.25 12.54 -29.19
N LEU A 220 -16.62 13.70 -29.04
CA LEU A 220 -16.27 14.57 -30.17
C LEU A 220 -15.38 13.86 -31.19
N VAL A 221 -14.35 13.15 -30.73
CA VAL A 221 -13.46 12.37 -31.61
C VAL A 221 -14.23 11.27 -32.34
N VAL A 222 -15.13 10.57 -31.65
CA VAL A 222 -15.97 9.52 -32.27
C VAL A 222 -16.93 10.10 -33.31
N VAL A 223 -17.59 11.22 -33.02
CA VAL A 223 -18.51 11.89 -33.96
C VAL A 223 -17.76 12.40 -35.19
N ILE A 224 -16.63 13.08 -35.01
CA ILE A 224 -15.79 13.55 -36.12
C ILE A 224 -15.29 12.36 -36.95
N GLY A 225 -14.86 11.28 -36.30
CA GLY A 225 -14.45 10.05 -36.97
C GLY A 225 -15.58 9.42 -37.80
N ALA A 226 -16.80 9.34 -37.25
CA ALA A 226 -17.97 8.82 -37.94
C ALA A 226 -18.35 9.70 -39.14
N LEU A 227 -18.35 11.02 -38.99
CA LEU A 227 -18.62 11.96 -40.09
C LEU A 227 -17.58 11.82 -41.22
N ALA A 228 -16.29 11.72 -40.87
CA ALA A 228 -15.23 11.50 -41.84
C ALA A 228 -15.41 10.18 -42.61
N LEU A 229 -15.83 9.10 -41.94
CA LEU A 229 -16.14 7.82 -42.57
C LEU A 229 -17.35 7.92 -43.51
N VAL A 230 -18.44 8.58 -43.09
CA VAL A 230 -19.63 8.78 -43.93
C VAL A 230 -19.30 9.59 -45.18
N ILE A 231 -18.55 10.69 -45.01
CA ILE A 231 -18.10 11.52 -46.14
C ILE A 231 -17.20 10.68 -47.07
N GLY A 232 -16.27 9.91 -46.51
CA GLY A 232 -15.41 9.00 -47.26
C GLY A 232 -16.17 7.92 -48.03
N LEU A 233 -17.23 7.36 -47.46
CA LEU A 233 -18.01 6.29 -48.09
C LEU A 233 -19.09 6.78 -49.07
N VAL A 234 -19.61 8.01 -48.89
CA VAL A 234 -20.71 8.54 -49.71
C VAL A 234 -20.20 9.55 -50.73
N ALA A 235 -19.42 10.54 -50.29
CA ALA A 235 -18.97 11.60 -51.18
C ALA A 235 -17.89 11.11 -52.16
N PHE A 236 -17.02 10.17 -51.73
CA PHE A 236 -15.96 9.65 -52.61
C PHE A 236 -16.52 8.81 -53.79
N PRO A 237 -17.48 7.87 -53.60
CA PRO A 237 -18.08 7.16 -54.73
C PRO A 237 -18.95 8.06 -55.59
N ILE A 238 -19.73 8.98 -55.00
CA ILE A 238 -20.54 9.94 -55.78
C ILE A 238 -19.62 10.84 -56.61
N TYR A 239 -18.52 11.34 -56.05
CA TYR A 239 -17.52 12.11 -56.78
C TYR A 239 -16.92 11.28 -57.92
N TYR A 240 -16.59 10.01 -57.68
CA TYR A 240 -16.05 9.12 -58.71
C TYR A 240 -17.06 8.85 -59.83
N ILE A 241 -18.33 8.61 -59.51
CA ILE A 241 -19.42 8.41 -60.47
C ILE A 241 -19.67 9.70 -61.26
N CYS A 242 -19.75 10.86 -60.61
CA CYS A 242 -19.91 12.16 -61.28
C CYS A 242 -18.69 12.52 -62.16
N LYS A 243 -17.47 12.16 -61.74
CA LYS A 243 -16.26 12.34 -62.55
C LYS A 243 -16.26 11.42 -63.77
N LYS A 244 -16.69 10.15 -63.62
CA LYS A 244 -16.86 9.21 -64.73
C LYS A 244 -17.97 9.66 -65.70
N ASN A 245 -19.07 10.22 -65.18
CA ASN A 245 -20.20 10.75 -65.96
C ASN A 245 -19.97 12.14 -66.58
N LYS A 246 -18.89 12.85 -66.23
CA LYS A 246 -18.38 13.98 -67.04
C LYS A 246 -17.52 13.52 -68.23
N HIS A 247 -17.16 12.24 -68.29
CA HIS A 247 -16.42 11.60 -69.38
C HIS A 247 -17.23 10.75 -70.38
N PRO A 248 -18.56 10.90 -70.57
CA PRO A 248 -19.26 10.43 -71.76
C PRO A 248 -20.02 11.59 -72.41
N ASN A 249 -19.36 12.28 -73.34
CA ASN A 249 -19.89 12.81 -74.61
C ASN A 249 -18.91 13.83 -75.19
N GLY A 250 -17.98 13.30 -75.98
CA GLY A 250 -16.99 14.06 -76.74
C GLY A 250 -16.22 13.19 -77.73
N MET A 251 -16.85 12.14 -78.28
CA MET A 251 -16.35 11.42 -79.45
C MET A 251 -17.48 11.41 -80.48
N GLY A 252 -17.35 12.24 -81.51
CA GLY A 252 -18.38 12.36 -82.53
C GLY A 252 -18.10 13.42 -83.59
N ARG A 253 -16.91 13.43 -84.21
CA ARG A 253 -16.71 13.82 -85.62
C ARG A 253 -15.24 13.67 -86.04
N TRP A 254 -14.89 12.53 -86.60
CA TRP A 254 -13.79 12.35 -87.55
C TRP A 254 -14.18 11.21 -88.46
N LEU A 255 -14.68 11.53 -89.66
CA LEU A 255 -14.61 10.71 -90.88
C LEU A 255 -15.22 11.50 -92.04
N CYS A 256 -14.42 11.61 -93.10
CA CYS A 256 -14.63 12.19 -94.43
C CYS A 256 -14.58 13.73 -94.52
#